data_AF-A0A3C2DH31-F1
#
_entry.id   AF-A0A3C2DH31-F1
#
_cell.length_a   1.000
_cell.length_b   1.000
_cell.length_c   1.000
_cell.angle_alpha   90.00
_cell.angle_beta   90.00
_cell.angle_gamma   90.00
#
_symmetry.space_group_name_H-M   'P 1'
#
loop_
_entity.id
_entity.type
_entity.pdbx_description
1 polymer ?
#
loop_
_entity_poly.entity_id
_entity_poly.type
_entity_poly.pdbx_seq_one_letter_code
_entity_poly.pdbx_strand_id
1 'polypeptide(L)'
;MKVTKKWVNRFNANWKIWVENSREGYHVPTVHRGSLDTFYPGARRNVFQADGEPMVYTINSSDNENGLYVPRNHTLPFVDGLSAEDNETTHFIIGYPHLLLNVPPDRITFHQYFPDGPEWTRIVSWCC
;
A
#
# COMPACT_ATOMS: atom_id res chain seq x y z
N MET A 1 -4.30 17.63 -7.58
CA MET A 1 -4.21 16.71 -6.42
C MET A 1 -4.74 17.44 -5.19
N LYS A 2 -5.75 16.90 -4.51
CA LYS A 2 -6.34 17.51 -3.30
C LYS A 2 -5.99 16.65 -2.09
N VAL A 3 -5.17 17.16 -1.18
CA VAL A 3 -4.85 16.44 0.06
C VAL A 3 -6.06 16.47 0.98
N THR A 4 -6.62 15.30 1.31
CA THR A 4 -7.76 15.16 2.22
C THR A 4 -7.30 14.98 3.66
N LYS A 5 -6.14 14.34 3.87
CA LYS A 5 -5.58 14.13 5.21
C LYS A 5 -4.07 13.95 5.19
N LYS A 6 -3.43 14.40 6.28
CA LYS A 6 -1.99 14.24 6.54
C LYS A 6 -1.78 13.72 7.95
N TRP A 7 -0.92 12.71 8.08
CA TRP A 7 -0.43 12.24 9.38
C TRP A 7 1.08 12.35 9.43
N VAL A 8 1.60 12.69 10.61
CA VAL A 8 3.03 12.73 10.89
C VAL A 8 3.28 11.89 12.14
N ASN A 9 4.07 10.83 11.99
CA ASN A 9 4.38 9.90 13.07
C ASN A 9 5.90 9.69 13.17
N ARG A 10 6.39 9.38 14.36
CA ARG A 10 7.81 9.09 14.62
C ARG A 10 7.96 7.70 15.21
N PHE A 11 8.88 6.91 14.67
CA PHE A 11 9.09 5.52 15.01
C PHE A 11 10.55 5.27 15.38
N ASN A 12 10.77 4.44 16.41
CA ASN A 12 12.09 3.97 16.82
C ASN A 12 12.51 2.77 15.95
N ALA A 13 12.76 3.05 14.67
CA ALA A 13 13.28 2.11 13.69
C ALA A 13 14.06 2.87 12.61
N ASN A 14 15.04 2.20 11.99
CA ASN A 14 15.73 2.75 10.82
C ASN A 14 14.78 2.87 9.61
N TRP A 15 14.91 3.94 8.84
CA TRP A 15 14.01 4.20 7.69
C TRP A 15 14.06 3.11 6.63
N LYS A 16 15.20 2.42 6.50
CA LYS A 16 15.36 1.33 5.54
C LYS A 16 14.44 0.14 5.84
N ILE A 17 14.10 -0.10 7.12
CA ILE A 17 13.15 -1.16 7.50
C ILE A 17 11.79 -0.91 6.85
N TRP A 18 11.33 0.35 6.81
CA TRP A 18 10.08 0.71 6.16
C TRP A 18 10.14 0.51 4.65
N VAL A 19 11.27 0.86 4.04
CA VAL A 19 11.49 0.64 2.61
C VAL A 19 11.52 -0.85 2.28
N GLU A 20 12.23 -1.66 3.04
CA GLU A 20 12.31 -3.12 2.83
C GLU A 20 10.97 -3.80 3.04
N ASN A 21 10.24 -3.47 4.12
CA ASN A 21 8.90 -3.99 4.37
C ASN A 21 7.92 -3.61 3.25
N SER A 22 8.08 -2.43 2.69
CA SER A 22 7.22 -1.97 1.60
C SER A 22 7.54 -2.63 0.26
N ARG A 23 8.54 -3.52 0.15
CA ARG A 23 8.91 -4.20 -1.12
C ARG A 23 8.31 -5.60 -1.25
N GLU A 24 7.57 -6.06 -0.26
CA GLU A 24 7.12 -7.43 -0.19
C GLU A 24 5.72 -7.55 0.40
N GLY A 25 5.05 -8.65 0.05
CA GLY A 25 3.76 -9.04 0.62
C GLY A 25 3.86 -10.21 1.60
N TYR A 26 5.06 -10.70 1.91
CA TYR A 26 5.28 -11.85 2.80
C TYR A 26 4.76 -11.61 4.22
N HIS A 27 4.85 -10.37 4.72
CA HIS A 27 4.33 -10.02 6.04
C HIS A 27 2.79 -9.90 6.09
N VAL A 28 2.12 -9.72 4.95
CA VAL A 28 0.69 -9.41 4.89
C VAL A 28 -0.19 -10.48 5.54
N PRO A 29 0.00 -11.80 5.27
CA PRO A 29 -0.82 -12.82 5.87
C PRO A 29 -0.67 -12.95 7.39
N THR A 30 0.40 -12.43 7.99
CA THR A 30 0.71 -12.64 9.41
C THR A 30 0.56 -11.35 10.22
N VAL A 31 1.29 -10.29 9.86
CA VAL A 31 1.34 -9.01 10.58
C VAL A 31 0.02 -8.25 10.46
N HIS A 32 -0.62 -8.28 9.29
CA HIS A 32 -1.90 -7.59 9.04
C HIS A 32 -3.12 -8.47 9.33
N ARG A 33 -2.95 -9.68 9.90
CA ARG A 33 -4.08 -10.59 10.16
C ARG A 33 -5.22 -9.91 10.93
N GLY A 34 -4.90 -9.19 12.01
CA GLY A 34 -5.91 -8.55 12.86
C GLY A 34 -6.70 -7.45 12.15
N SER A 35 -6.01 -6.55 11.43
CA SER A 35 -6.66 -5.48 10.67
C SER A 35 -7.45 -6.03 9.49
N LEU A 36 -6.90 -7.00 8.76
CA LEU A 36 -7.57 -7.62 7.62
C LEU A 36 -8.78 -8.44 8.02
N ASP A 37 -8.69 -9.28 9.05
CA ASP A 37 -9.84 -10.08 9.47
C ASP A 37 -10.98 -9.21 10.02
N THR A 38 -10.64 -8.04 10.57
CA THR A 38 -11.63 -7.07 11.08
C THR A 38 -12.28 -6.27 9.96
N PHE A 39 -11.50 -5.68 9.06
CA PHE A 39 -12.00 -4.73 8.05
C PHE A 39 -12.29 -5.38 6.70
N TYR A 40 -11.72 -6.56 6.44
CA TYR A 40 -11.79 -7.28 5.17
C TYR A 40 -11.94 -8.80 5.40
N PRO A 41 -12.97 -9.25 6.16
CA PRO A 41 -13.16 -10.66 6.43
C PRO A 41 -13.27 -11.45 5.11
N GLY A 42 -12.58 -12.60 5.04
CA GLY A 42 -12.54 -13.45 3.85
C GLY A 42 -11.47 -13.06 2.80
N ALA A 43 -10.68 -12.00 3.04
CA ALA A 43 -9.59 -11.62 2.15
C ALA A 43 -8.60 -12.77 1.93
N ARG A 44 -8.44 -13.19 0.67
CA ARG A 44 -7.41 -14.16 0.28
C ARG A 44 -6.06 -13.44 0.23
N ARG A 45 -5.14 -13.85 1.09
CA ARG A 45 -3.78 -13.30 1.14
C ARG A 45 -2.94 -14.08 0.15
N ASN A 46 -2.63 -13.46 -0.99
CA ASN A 46 -1.75 -14.09 -1.96
C ASN A 46 -0.35 -14.28 -1.37
N VAL A 47 0.28 -15.41 -1.72
CA VAL A 47 1.68 -15.65 -1.42
C VAL A 47 2.50 -14.71 -2.29
N PHE A 48 3.57 -14.13 -1.75
CA PHE A 48 4.53 -13.35 -2.53
C PHE A 48 4.95 -14.13 -3.78
N GLN A 49 4.78 -13.53 -4.95
CA GLN A 49 5.30 -14.04 -6.23
C GLN A 49 6.49 -13.17 -6.63
N ALA A 50 7.57 -13.80 -7.10
CA ALA A 50 8.82 -13.14 -7.45
C ALA A 50 8.89 -12.75 -8.94
N ASP A 51 7.73 -12.66 -9.60
CA ASP A 51 7.55 -12.15 -10.96
C ASP A 51 6.97 -10.72 -10.91
N GLY A 52 7.34 -9.87 -11.88
CA GLY A 52 6.85 -8.50 -11.96
C GLY A 52 7.90 -7.47 -12.41
N GLU A 53 7.44 -6.23 -12.55
CA GLU A 53 8.27 -5.08 -12.91
C GLU A 53 9.15 -4.65 -11.72
N PRO A 54 10.46 -4.36 -11.91
CA PRO A 54 11.28 -3.84 -10.84
C PRO A 54 10.65 -2.61 -10.17
N MET A 55 10.60 -2.59 -8.84
CA MET A 55 10.07 -1.48 -8.02
C MET A 55 8.55 -1.31 -8.02
N VAL A 56 7.82 -2.17 -8.73
CA VAL A 56 6.37 -2.25 -8.68
C VAL A 56 6.01 -3.66 -8.22
N TYR A 57 5.16 -3.77 -7.22
CA TYR A 57 4.52 -5.05 -6.92
C TYR A 57 3.02 -4.85 -6.84
N THR A 58 2.32 -5.81 -7.42
CA THR A 58 0.88 -5.91 -7.29
C THR A 58 0.59 -6.88 -6.16
N ILE A 59 -0.32 -6.50 -5.28
CA ILE A 59 -1.00 -7.51 -4.47
C ILE A 59 -2.28 -7.80 -5.24
N ASN A 60 -2.25 -8.86 -6.06
CA ASN A 60 -3.40 -9.27 -6.86
C ASN A 60 -4.62 -9.42 -5.93
N SER A 61 -5.70 -8.71 -6.22
CA SER A 61 -7.03 -9.20 -5.86
C SER A 61 -7.35 -10.24 -6.93
N SER A 62 -7.48 -11.51 -6.56
CA SER A 62 -8.14 -12.45 -7.50
C SER A 62 -9.66 -12.18 -7.47
N ASP A 63 -10.41 -12.78 -8.39
CA ASP A 63 -11.89 -12.78 -8.54
C ASP A 63 -12.70 -13.08 -7.27
N ASN A 64 -12.03 -13.29 -6.15
CA ASN A 64 -12.60 -13.42 -4.82
C ASN A 64 -11.98 -12.36 -3.88
N GLU A 65 -12.57 -11.16 -3.94
CA GLU A 65 -12.64 -10.10 -2.93
C GLU A 65 -11.39 -9.77 -2.06
N ASN A 66 -11.07 -8.47 -2.03
CA ASN A 66 -10.30 -7.76 -1.00
C ASN A 66 -8.76 -7.94 -1.03
N GLY A 67 -8.10 -7.62 -2.15
CA GLY A 67 -6.68 -7.27 -2.16
C GLY A 67 -6.42 -5.90 -1.54
N LEU A 68 -6.55 -5.78 -0.22
CA LEU A 68 -6.10 -4.69 0.67
C LEU A 68 -6.54 -3.21 0.41
N TYR A 69 -6.86 -2.75 -0.81
CA TYR A 69 -7.16 -1.33 -1.05
C TYR A 69 -8.13 -0.97 -2.20
N VAL A 70 -8.77 -1.89 -2.92
CA VAL A 70 -9.93 -1.52 -3.76
C VAL A 70 -11.19 -1.40 -2.88
N PRO A 71 -11.82 -0.23 -2.75
CA PRO A 71 -12.98 -0.07 -1.87
C PRO A 71 -14.18 -0.87 -2.38
N ARG A 72 -14.88 -1.63 -1.53
CA ARG A 72 -16.18 -2.24 -1.91
C ARG A 72 -17.28 -1.20 -2.14
N ASN A 73 -17.25 -0.14 -1.34
CA ASN A 73 -18.14 1.00 -1.45
C ASN A 73 -17.30 2.19 -1.88
N HIS A 74 -17.34 2.50 -3.17
CA HIS A 74 -16.55 3.57 -3.74
C HIS A 74 -16.93 4.89 -3.05
N THR A 75 -15.97 5.51 -2.37
CA THR A 75 -16.12 6.86 -1.82
C THR A 75 -15.72 7.93 -2.82
N LEU A 76 -14.94 7.54 -3.83
CA LEU A 76 -14.49 8.37 -4.95
C LEU A 76 -14.72 7.61 -6.27
N PRO A 77 -14.96 8.31 -7.39
CA PRO A 77 -15.04 7.66 -8.69
C PRO A 77 -13.69 7.06 -9.08
N PHE A 78 -13.73 5.96 -9.83
CA PHE A 78 -12.52 5.37 -10.41
C PHE A 78 -11.94 6.29 -11.49
N VAL A 79 -10.64 6.19 -11.73
CA VAL A 79 -9.96 6.92 -12.80
C VAL A 79 -10.44 6.39 -14.15
N ASP A 80 -10.85 7.30 -15.03
CA ASP A 80 -11.30 6.95 -16.38
C ASP A 80 -10.15 6.34 -17.21
N GLY A 81 -10.46 5.29 -17.96
CA GLY A 81 -9.52 4.66 -18.90
C GLY A 81 -8.60 3.58 -18.31
N LEU A 82 -8.79 3.20 -17.04
CA LEU A 82 -8.11 2.05 -16.44
C LEU A 82 -8.55 0.73 -17.10
N SER A 83 -7.62 -0.24 -17.16
CA SER A 83 -7.93 -1.59 -17.64
C SER A 83 -8.87 -2.33 -16.67
N ALA A 84 -9.48 -3.45 -17.11
CA ALA A 84 -10.30 -4.27 -16.21
C ALA A 84 -9.50 -4.78 -15.01
N GLU A 85 -8.25 -5.19 -15.24
CA GLU A 85 -7.31 -5.61 -14.19
C GLU A 85 -6.97 -4.48 -13.21
N ASP A 86 -6.68 -3.29 -13.73
CA ASP A 86 -6.36 -2.13 -12.91
C ASP A 86 -7.55 -1.68 -12.05
N ASN A 87 -8.78 -1.83 -12.53
CA ASN A 87 -9.99 -1.53 -11.75
C ASN A 87 -10.19 -2.49 -10.57
N GLU A 88 -9.54 -3.65 -10.57
CA GLU A 88 -9.63 -4.66 -9.52
C GLU A 88 -8.35 -4.77 -8.69
N THR A 89 -7.33 -3.96 -8.98
CA THR A 89 -6.00 -4.07 -8.38
C THR A 89 -5.59 -2.80 -7.65
N THR A 90 -4.82 -2.96 -6.58
CA THR A 90 -4.03 -1.86 -6.02
C THR A 90 -2.57 -2.07 -6.33
N HIS A 91 -1.97 -1.05 -6.94
CA HIS A 91 -0.55 -1.02 -7.24
C HIS A 91 0.24 -0.40 -6.09
N PHE A 92 1.34 -1.05 -5.71
CA PHE A 92 2.30 -0.49 -4.77
C PHE A 92 3.59 -0.18 -5.51
N ILE A 93 4.00 1.10 -5.44
CA ILE A 93 5.18 1.59 -6.14
C ILE A 93 6.14 2.19 -5.13
N ILE A 94 7.40 1.77 -5.18
CA ILE A 94 8.45 2.40 -4.37
C ILE A 94 9.31 3.31 -5.23
N GLY A 95 9.31 4.59 -4.87
CA GLY A 95 10.29 5.55 -5.31
C GLY A 95 11.43 5.64 -4.31
N TYR A 96 12.58 5.03 -4.62
CA TYR A 96 13.76 5.22 -3.80
C TYR A 96 14.15 6.72 -3.69
N PRO A 97 14.69 7.16 -2.55
CA PRO A 97 14.98 6.33 -1.39
C PRO A 97 13.77 6.16 -0.44
N HIS A 98 12.76 7.03 -0.47
CA HIS A 98 11.89 7.20 0.70
C HIS A 98 10.39 7.28 0.43
N LEU A 99 9.92 6.92 -0.76
CA LEU A 99 8.52 7.07 -1.16
C LEU A 99 7.86 5.71 -1.40
N LEU A 100 6.72 5.47 -0.75
CA LEU A 100 5.78 4.40 -1.10
C LEU A 100 4.49 5.05 -1.61
N LEU A 101 4.00 4.61 -2.76
CA LEU A 101 2.68 4.93 -3.30
C LEU A 101 1.79 3.70 -3.18
N ASN A 102 0.57 3.88 -2.66
CA ASN A 102 -0.52 2.92 -2.82
C ASN A 102 -1.53 3.55 -3.77
N VAL A 103 -1.77 2.87 -4.89
CA VAL A 103 -2.54 3.37 -6.03
C VAL A 103 -3.70 2.41 -6.30
N PRO A 104 -4.78 2.50 -5.52
CA PRO A 104 -6.06 1.89 -5.89
C PRO A 104 -6.71 2.67 -7.06
N PRO A 105 -7.77 2.13 -7.68
CA PRO A 105 -8.39 2.72 -8.87
C PRO A 105 -9.02 4.10 -8.66
N ASP A 106 -9.31 4.47 -7.42
CA ASP A 106 -10.09 5.67 -7.05
C ASP A 106 -9.26 6.82 -6.45
N ARG A 107 -8.01 6.56 -6.04
CA ARG A 107 -7.19 7.54 -5.31
C ARG A 107 -5.71 7.20 -5.29
N ILE A 108 -4.91 8.11 -4.75
CA ILE A 108 -3.51 7.86 -4.42
C ILE A 108 -3.28 8.17 -2.95
N THR A 109 -2.72 7.21 -2.22
CA THR A 109 -2.16 7.45 -0.89
C THR A 109 -0.66 7.25 -0.96
N PHE A 110 0.11 8.01 -0.18
CA PHE A 110 1.55 7.84 -0.18
C PHE A 110 2.19 8.10 1.16
N HIS A 111 3.33 7.45 1.38
CA HIS A 111 4.14 7.54 2.59
C HIS A 111 5.54 8.02 2.23
N GLN A 112 6.04 8.98 3.00
CA GLN A 112 7.42 9.43 2.92
C GLN A 112 8.19 9.09 4.20
N TYR A 113 9.32 8.41 4.06
CA TYR A 113 10.16 7.93 5.17
C TYR A 113 11.40 8.82 5.36
N PHE A 114 11.36 9.72 6.33
CA PHE A 114 12.47 10.63 6.60
C PHE A 114 13.40 10.06 7.70
N PRO A 115 14.72 9.96 7.44
CA PRO A 115 15.68 9.61 8.47
C PRO A 115 15.84 10.75 9.47
N ASP A 116 15.45 10.52 10.73
CA ASP A 116 15.73 11.42 11.85
C ASP A 116 16.91 10.89 12.71
N GLY A 117 17.63 9.89 12.19
CA GLY A 117 18.77 9.21 12.82
C GLY A 117 18.88 7.75 12.40
N PRO A 118 19.91 7.01 12.85
CA PRO A 118 20.03 5.58 12.56
C PRO A 118 18.92 4.74 13.21
N GLU A 119 18.35 5.20 14.32
CA GLU A 119 17.31 4.49 15.07
C GLU A 119 15.92 5.14 14.94
N TRP A 120 15.81 6.28 14.26
CA TRP A 120 14.56 7.05 14.24
C TRP A 120 14.13 7.40 12.82
N THR A 121 12.86 7.15 12.54
CA THR A 121 12.20 7.51 11.27
C THR A 121 10.99 8.36 11.55
N ARG A 122 10.83 9.42 10.78
CA ARG A 122 9.58 10.16 10.69
C ARG A 122 8.86 9.77 9.41
N ILE A 123 7.61 9.36 9.56
CA ILE A 123 6.76 8.99 8.43
C ILE A 123 5.71 10.07 8.26
N VAL A 124 5.61 10.58 7.04
CA VAL A 124 4.51 11.45 6.62
C VAL A 124 3.61 10.68 5.67
N SER A 125 2.37 10.47 6.08
CA SER A 125 1.36 9.77 5.29
C SER A 125 0.37 10.77 4.73
N TRP A 126 0.03 10.62 3.45
CA TRP A 126 -0.83 11.52 2.71
C TRP A 126 -1.98 10.73 2.09
N CYS A 127 -3.20 11.24 2.25
CA CYS A 127 -4.37 10.76 1.54
C CYS A 127 -4.81 11.84 0.55
N CYS A 128 -4.83 11.50 -0.74
CA CYS A 128 -5.15 12.41 -1.84
C CYS A 128 -6.28 11.89 -2.69
#